data_AF-A0A1B7U4U4-F1
#
_entry.id   AF-A0A1B7U4U4-F1
#
_cell.length_a   1.000
_cell.length_b   1.000
_cell.length_c   1.000
_cell.angle_alpha   90.00
_cell.angle_beta   90.00
_cell.angle_gamma   90.00
#
_symmetry.space_group_name_H-M   'P 1'
#
loop_
_entity.id
_entity.type
_entity.pdbx_description
1 polymer ?
#
loop_
_entity_poly.entity_id
_entity_poly.type
_entity_poly.pdbx_seq_one_letter_code
_entity_poly.pdbx_strand_id
1 'polypeptide(L)'
;MAVSLCVPPRAGELCAPVRFLVRRDSVVMELTARHRITSVEWDVEEHAVAMVVEITDPQTARPVDVRIDVVEMGAAAGADKGDAHATTIGIITRDGRPYEVRGTYLGVVADEN
;
A
#
# COMPACT_ATOMS: atom_id res chain seq x y z
N MET A 1 -2.87 5.25 11.75
CA MET A 1 -1.82 6.26 11.47
C MET A 1 -1.75 6.40 9.96
N ALA A 2 -1.54 7.61 9.43
CA ALA A 2 -1.46 7.80 7.99
C ALA A 2 -0.02 7.60 7.48
N VAL A 3 0.15 6.90 6.35
CA VAL A 3 1.46 6.49 5.80
C VAL A 3 1.58 6.93 4.34
N SER A 4 2.78 7.37 3.94
CA SER A 4 3.12 7.64 2.54
C SER A 4 4.34 6.79 2.18
N LEU A 5 4.33 6.16 1.01
CA LEU A 5 5.41 5.26 0.55
C LEU A 5 6.43 5.93 -0.38
N CYS A 6 6.08 7.07 -1.00
CA CYS A 6 6.95 7.78 -1.92
C CYS A 6 7.22 9.21 -1.43
N VAL A 7 6.37 10.19 -1.76
CA VAL A 7 6.52 11.59 -1.33
C VAL A 7 5.31 12.00 -0.47
N PRO A 8 5.52 12.57 0.74
CA PRO A 8 4.42 13.12 1.53
C PRO A 8 3.67 14.24 0.77
N PRO A 9 2.33 14.27 0.84
CA PRO A 9 1.53 15.28 0.17
C PRO A 9 1.58 16.62 0.90
N ARG A 10 1.46 17.71 0.13
CA ARG A 10 1.33 19.08 0.63
C ARG A 10 -0.09 19.33 1.14
N ALA A 11 -0.26 20.37 1.95
CA ALA A 11 -1.58 20.77 2.43
C ALA A 11 -2.50 21.11 1.25
N GLY A 12 -3.69 20.51 1.21
CA GLY A 12 -4.71 20.74 0.17
C GLY A 12 -4.44 20.06 -1.18
N GLU A 13 -3.39 19.24 -1.31
CA GLU A 13 -2.99 18.63 -2.59
C GLU A 13 -3.76 17.34 -2.93
N LEU A 14 -4.34 16.68 -1.94
CA LEU A 14 -5.00 15.38 -2.10
C LEU A 14 -6.45 15.53 -2.58
N CYS A 15 -6.84 14.62 -3.47
CA CYS A 15 -8.21 14.46 -3.97
C CYS A 15 -9.05 13.59 -3.00
N ALA A 16 -10.20 13.10 -3.48
CA ALA A 16 -11.04 12.18 -2.74
C ALA A 16 -10.33 10.84 -2.48
N PRO A 17 -10.60 10.18 -1.33
CA PRO A 17 -10.03 8.88 -1.02
C PRO A 17 -10.50 7.81 -2.01
N VAL A 18 -9.57 6.93 -2.40
CA VAL A 18 -9.80 5.76 -3.26
C VAL A 18 -9.64 4.50 -2.41
N ARG A 19 -10.58 3.55 -2.54
CA ARG A 19 -10.54 2.26 -1.86
C ARG A 19 -9.94 1.21 -2.80
N PHE A 20 -8.86 0.58 -2.38
CA PHE A 20 -8.21 -0.53 -3.07
C PHE A 20 -8.45 -1.83 -2.32
N LEU A 21 -8.70 -2.92 -3.07
CA LEU A 21 -8.84 -4.26 -2.52
C LEU A 21 -7.63 -5.11 -2.89
N VAL A 22 -6.80 -5.44 -1.91
CA VAL A 22 -5.64 -6.31 -2.07
C VAL A 22 -6.07 -7.75 -1.75
N ARG A 23 -6.33 -8.51 -2.82
CA ARG A 23 -6.85 -9.89 -2.73
C ARG A 23 -5.78 -10.98 -2.64
N ARG A 24 -4.50 -10.62 -2.82
CA ARG A 24 -3.36 -11.52 -2.79
C ARG A 24 -2.45 -11.16 -1.63
N ASP A 25 -1.63 -12.12 -1.20
CA ASP A 25 -0.64 -11.87 -0.14
C ASP A 25 0.49 -10.94 -0.63
N SER A 26 0.65 -10.76 -1.95
CA SER A 26 1.51 -9.73 -2.55
C SER A 26 0.91 -9.21 -3.85
N VAL A 27 0.95 -7.90 -4.07
CA VAL A 27 0.51 -7.24 -5.30
C VAL A 27 1.39 -6.03 -5.61
N VAL A 28 1.73 -5.84 -6.89
CA VAL A 28 2.27 -4.57 -7.39
C VAL A 28 1.12 -3.77 -7.95
N MET A 29 1.05 -2.49 -7.59
CA MET A 29 0.02 -1.56 -8.04
C MET A 29 0.61 -0.16 -8.22
N GLU A 30 -0.05 0.63 -9.05
CA GLU A 30 0.31 2.03 -9.25
C GLU A 30 -0.40 2.93 -8.26
N LEU A 31 0.36 3.88 -7.69
CA LEU A 31 -0.17 5.03 -6.96
C LEU A 31 0.41 6.31 -7.54
N THR A 32 -0.17 7.45 -7.21
CA THR A 32 0.48 8.73 -7.49
C THR A 32 1.69 8.93 -6.58
N ALA A 33 2.74 9.57 -7.09
CA ALA A 33 3.97 9.84 -6.35
C ALA A 33 3.73 10.52 -4.99
N ARG A 34 2.66 11.33 -4.91
CA ARG A 34 2.16 11.90 -3.66
C ARG A 34 0.85 11.25 -3.30
N HIS A 35 0.83 10.55 -2.18
CA HIS A 35 -0.35 9.85 -1.68
C HIS A 35 -0.29 9.74 -0.16
N ARG A 36 -1.40 9.39 0.45
CA ARG A 36 -1.53 9.13 1.88
C ARG A 36 -2.49 7.98 2.10
N ILE A 37 -1.96 6.86 2.60
CA ILE A 37 -2.75 5.72 3.06
C ILE A 37 -3.32 6.07 4.42
N THR A 38 -4.64 6.13 4.54
CA THR A 38 -5.34 6.59 5.75
C THR A 38 -5.95 5.46 6.56
N SER A 39 -6.29 4.34 5.91
CA SER A 39 -6.73 3.13 6.60
C SER A 39 -6.30 1.85 5.87
N VAL A 40 -6.14 0.80 6.66
CA VAL A 40 -5.96 -0.57 6.20
C VAL A 40 -6.77 -1.47 7.14
N GLU A 41 -7.68 -2.24 6.58
CA GLU A 41 -8.56 -3.15 7.31
C GLU A 41 -8.74 -4.46 6.55
N TRP A 42 -9.07 -5.53 7.28
CA TRP A 42 -9.56 -6.76 6.64
C TRP A 42 -11.04 -6.58 6.34
N ASP A 43 -11.40 -6.68 5.07
CA ASP A 43 -12.79 -6.67 4.61
C ASP A 43 -13.30 -8.11 4.59
N VAL A 44 -14.25 -8.39 5.49
CA VAL A 44 -14.84 -9.72 5.65
C VAL A 44 -15.75 -10.07 4.47
N GLU A 45 -16.45 -9.10 3.88
CA GLU A 45 -17.35 -9.33 2.77
C GLU A 45 -16.54 -9.63 1.50
N GLU A 46 -15.53 -8.79 1.23
CA GLU A 46 -14.69 -8.90 0.04
C GLU A 46 -13.59 -9.95 0.17
N HIS A 47 -13.35 -10.48 1.38
CA HIS A 47 -12.26 -11.40 1.71
C HIS A 47 -10.90 -10.86 1.24
N ALA A 48 -10.64 -9.59 1.52
CA ALA A 48 -9.48 -8.86 1.02
C ALA A 48 -9.01 -7.81 2.02
N VAL A 49 -7.77 -7.34 1.87
CA VAL A 49 -7.33 -6.14 2.59
C VAL A 49 -7.89 -4.92 1.87
N ALA A 50 -8.74 -4.16 2.56
CA ALA A 50 -9.22 -2.87 2.10
C ALA A 50 -8.25 -1.77 2.56
N MET A 51 -7.67 -1.08 1.59
CA MET A 51 -6.76 0.04 1.82
C MET A 51 -7.38 1.31 1.27
N VAL A 52 -7.54 2.33 2.12
CA VAL A 52 -8.02 3.65 1.70
C VAL A 52 -6.83 4.57 1.52
N VAL A 53 -6.73 5.15 0.32
CA VAL A 53 -5.63 6.00 -0.09
C VAL A 53 -6.17 7.31 -0.63
N GLU A 54 -5.77 8.40 -0.01
CA GLU A 54 -5.90 9.73 -0.59
C GLU A 54 -4.75 9.92 -1.59
N ILE A 55 -5.06 10.29 -2.82
CA ILE A 55 -4.09 10.46 -3.92
C ILE A 55 -4.23 11.86 -4.53
N THR A 56 -3.16 12.36 -5.16
CA THR A 56 -3.26 13.53 -6.04
C THR A 56 -3.98 13.17 -7.34
N ASP A 57 -4.35 14.15 -8.17
CA ASP A 57 -5.02 13.91 -9.45
C ASP A 57 -4.17 13.00 -10.37
N PRO A 58 -4.62 11.77 -10.68
CA PRO A 58 -3.87 10.83 -11.51
C PRO A 58 -3.63 11.32 -12.94
N GLN A 59 -4.42 12.26 -13.45
CA GLN A 59 -4.24 12.82 -14.80
C GLN A 59 -3.00 13.71 -14.90
N THR A 60 -2.58 14.31 -13.77
CA THR A 60 -1.50 15.31 -13.73
C THR A 60 -0.34 14.89 -12.84
N ALA A 61 -0.55 13.89 -11.98
CA ALA A 61 0.47 13.37 -11.10
C ALA A 61 1.25 12.23 -11.73
N ARG A 62 2.55 12.19 -11.44
CA ARG A 62 3.42 11.11 -11.87
C ARG A 62 3.05 9.79 -11.18
N PRO A 63 2.85 8.68 -11.90
CA PRO A 63 2.62 7.38 -11.31
C PRO A 63 3.91 6.76 -10.77
N VAL A 64 3.77 5.96 -9.71
CA VAL A 64 4.83 5.19 -9.09
C VAL A 64 4.34 3.77 -8.82
N ASP A 65 5.24 2.81 -8.98
CA ASP A 65 4.97 1.42 -8.62
C ASP A 65 5.22 1.21 -7.14
N VAL A 66 4.25 0.59 -6.47
CA VAL A 66 4.37 0.13 -5.10
C VAL A 66 4.02 -1.34 -5.01
N ARG A 67 4.75 -2.09 -4.19
CA ARG A 67 4.38 -3.46 -3.79
C ARG A 67 3.70 -3.40 -2.44
N ILE A 68 2.56 -4.08 -2.31
CA ILE A 68 1.87 -4.29 -1.05
C ILE A 68 1.96 -5.77 -0.70
N ASP A 69 2.52 -6.07 0.46
CA ASP A 69 2.67 -7.41 1.00
C ASP A 69 1.82 -7.58 2.27
N VAL A 70 1.17 -8.73 2.44
CA VAL A 70 0.38 -9.11 3.60
C VAL A 70 1.04 -10.32 4.24
N VAL A 71 1.70 -10.13 5.38
CA VAL A 71 2.59 -11.12 5.99
C VAL A 71 2.05 -11.54 7.35
N GLU A 72 1.94 -12.84 7.61
CA GLU A 72 1.53 -13.36 8.92
C GLU A 72 2.57 -12.98 9.98
N MET A 73 2.13 -12.35 11.07
CA MET A 73 3.06 -11.95 12.14
C MET A 73 3.59 -13.19 12.87
N GLY A 74 4.91 -13.32 12.95
CA GLY A 74 5.58 -14.42 13.65
C GLY A 74 5.85 -15.66 12.79
N ALA A 75 5.42 -15.69 11.52
CA ALA A 75 5.97 -16.65 10.56
C ALA A 75 7.47 -16.34 10.39
N ALA A 76 8.34 -17.30 10.74
CA ALA A 76 9.78 -17.18 10.55
C ALA A 76 10.00 -16.77 9.09
N ALA A 77 10.50 -15.55 8.94
CA ALA A 77 10.46 -14.87 7.67
C ALA A 77 11.20 -15.71 6.63
N GLY A 78 10.42 -16.35 5.75
CA GLY A 78 10.77 -16.48 4.34
C GLY A 78 10.77 -15.10 3.67
N ALA A 79 11.15 -14.05 4.41
CA ALA A 79 11.57 -12.81 3.84
C ALA A 79 12.76 -13.18 3.00
N ASP A 80 12.58 -13.11 1.69
CA ASP A 80 13.60 -12.45 0.91
C ASP A 80 14.06 -11.25 1.72
N LYS A 81 15.29 -11.36 2.25
CA LYS A 81 16.05 -10.29 2.91
C LYS A 81 16.30 -9.09 1.96
N GLY A 82 15.56 -9.01 0.86
CA GLY A 82 15.76 -8.06 -0.21
C GLY A 82 15.11 -6.71 0.02
N ASP A 83 14.16 -6.57 0.95
CA ASP A 83 13.39 -5.34 1.06
C ASP A 83 13.60 -4.56 2.36
N ALA A 84 14.85 -4.12 2.55
CA ALA A 84 15.22 -3.19 3.64
C ALA A 84 14.45 -1.86 3.60
N HIS A 85 13.66 -1.61 2.55
CA HIS A 85 12.88 -0.39 2.32
C HIS A 85 11.37 -0.57 2.53
N ALA A 86 10.90 -1.77 2.90
CA ALA A 86 9.49 -2.00 3.19
C ALA A 86 9.05 -1.22 4.44
N THR A 87 7.96 -0.46 4.33
CA THR A 87 7.35 0.33 5.40
C THR A 87 6.06 -0.35 5.87
N THR A 88 5.90 -0.54 7.18
CA THR A 88 4.65 -1.03 7.76
C THR A 88 3.54 0.01 7.56
N ILE A 89 2.48 -0.39 6.86
CA ILE A 89 1.29 0.44 6.60
C ILE A 89 0.28 0.25 7.74
N GLY A 90 0.09 -0.99 8.19
CA GLY A 90 -0.87 -1.31 9.23
C GLY A 90 -0.84 -2.78 9.65
N ILE A 91 -1.69 -3.11 10.61
CA ILE A 91 -1.91 -4.48 11.09
C ILE A 91 -3.39 -4.79 10.90
N ILE A 92 -3.68 -5.98 10.36
CA ILE A 92 -5.04 -6.49 10.19
C ILE A 92 -5.19 -7.80 10.94
N THR A 93 -6.44 -8.20 11.18
CA THR A 93 -6.76 -9.53 11.68
C THR A 93 -7.57 -10.26 10.61
N ARG A 94 -7.03 -11.37 10.10
CA ARG A 94 -7.67 -12.26 9.12
C ARG A 94 -7.81 -13.62 9.77
N ASP A 95 -9.02 -14.16 9.82
CA ASP A 95 -9.32 -15.47 10.41
C ASP A 95 -8.81 -15.63 11.86
N GLY A 96 -8.88 -14.55 12.64
CA GLY A 96 -8.40 -14.50 14.03
C GLY A 96 -6.87 -14.46 14.18
N ARG A 97 -6.13 -14.39 13.07
CA ARG A 97 -4.67 -14.29 13.06
C ARG A 97 -4.23 -12.89 12.66
N PRO A 98 -3.18 -12.36 13.30
CA PRO A 98 -2.73 -11.02 12.99
C PRO A 98 -1.71 -11.03 11.83
N TYR A 99 -1.92 -10.14 10.86
CA TYR A 99 -1.06 -9.94 9.70
C TYR A 99 -0.55 -8.51 9.67
N GLU A 100 0.69 -8.34 9.23
CA GLU A 100 1.29 -7.05 8.93
C GLU A 100 1.12 -6.73 7.45
N VAL A 101 0.63 -5.53 7.15
CA VAL A 101 0.54 -5.01 5.78
C VAL A 101 1.70 -4.07 5.56
N ARG A 102 2.56 -4.40 4.60
CA ARG A 102 3.79 -3.69 4.27
C ARG A 102 3.71 -3.09 2.86
N GLY A 103 4.28 -1.92 2.69
CA GLY A 103 4.41 -1.25 1.40
C GLY A 103 5.87 -1.01 1.04
N THR A 104 6.24 -1.32 -0.20
CA THR A 104 7.55 -1.00 -0.77
C THR A 104 7.37 -0.09 -1.97
N TYR A 105 8.08 1.03 -2.00
CA TYR A 105 8.24 1.83 -3.21
C TYR A 105 9.21 1.15 -4.17
N LEU A 106 8.73 0.78 -5.36
CA LEU A 106 9.54 0.10 -6.38
C LEU A 106 10.18 1.06 -7.38
N GLY A 107 9.64 2.27 -7.50
CA GLY A 107 10.14 3.23 -8.45
C GLY A 107 9.02 3.98 -9.14
N VAL A 108 9.43 4.65 -10.20
CA VAL A 108 8.56 5.40 -11.10
C VAL A 108 8.18 4.47 -12.23
N VAL A 109 6.92 4.50 -12.66
CA VAL A 109 6.51 3.73 -13.83
C VAL A 109 7.37 4.20 -14.99
N ALA A 110 8.18 3.30 -15.54
CA ALA A 110 8.91 3.58 -16.76
C ALA A 110 7.87 3.57 -17.88
N ASP A 111 7.65 4.71 -18.54
CA ASP A 111 7.00 4.72 -19.84
C ASP A 111 7.94 3.94 -20.78
N GLU A 112 7.72 2.63 -20.92
CA GLU A 112 8.37 1.84 -21.96
C GLU A 112 7.85 2.34 -23.31
N ASN A 113 8.71 3.07 -24.01
CA ASN A 113 8.49 3.64 -25.33
C ASN A 113 8.97 2.71 -26.44
#